data_AF-A0A3Q7JVH4-F1
#
_entry.id   AF-A0A3Q7JVH4-F1
#
_cell.length_a   1.000
_cell.length_b   1.000
_cell.length_c   1.000
_cell.angle_alpha   90.00
_cell.angle_beta   90.00
_cell.angle_gamma   90.00
#
_symmetry.space_group_name_H-M   'P 1'
#
loop_
_entity.id
_entity.type
_entity.pdbx_description
1 polymer ?
#
loop_
_entity_poly.entity_id
_entity_poly.type
_entity_poly.pdbx_seq_one_letter_code
_entity_poly.pdbx_strand_id
1 'polypeptide(L)'
;LHHDVFFFVILIFVFVSWILGRALWNFHYKKIQSRKGLFMELISRFFGPFFLVSSLCSLLYHHLVCYTQWTSFDEQSITFESYTIPEDDLELGQSRLLEVENKVVLLAKSPIRFIVTSGDVPHSWDVPSLGVKCDVVPGRLNQTYILVQPEGVYYSQCSEICGTYHAFMPIVVEAVPRKYYGS
;
A
#
# COMPACT_ATOMS: atom_id res chain seq x y z
N LEU A 1 -1.85 -12.13 3.62
CA LEU A 1 -2.67 -11.13 4.33
C LEU A 1 -3.91 -10.69 3.53
N HIS A 2 -3.80 -9.92 2.43
CA HIS A 2 -5.00 -9.43 1.72
C HIS A 2 -5.95 -10.56 1.31
N HIS A 3 -5.43 -11.63 0.71
CA HIS A 3 -6.23 -12.81 0.34
C HIS A 3 -6.89 -13.50 1.54
N ASP A 4 -6.17 -13.63 2.65
CA ASP A 4 -6.70 -14.25 3.89
C ASP A 4 -7.83 -13.40 4.47
N VAL A 5 -7.63 -12.09 4.59
CA VAL A 5 -8.65 -11.14 5.05
C VAL A 5 -9.86 -11.18 4.12
N PHE A 6 -9.63 -11.15 2.80
CA PHE A 6 -10.69 -11.15 1.81
C PHE A 6 -11.52 -12.44 1.84
N PHE A 7 -10.90 -13.59 2.08
CA PHE A 7 -11.60 -14.86 2.29
C PHE A 7 -12.58 -14.77 3.48
N PHE A 8 -12.15 -14.22 4.62
CA PHE A 8 -13.04 -14.05 5.78
C PHE A 8 -14.14 -13.03 5.51
N VAL A 9 -13.83 -11.92 4.82
CA VAL A 9 -14.82 -10.90 4.43
C VAL A 9 -15.91 -11.53 3.54
N ILE A 10 -15.54 -12.34 2.55
CA ILE A 10 -16.49 -13.07 1.70
C ILE A 10 -17.35 -14.01 2.54
N LEU A 11 -16.75 -14.79 3.44
CA LEU A 11 -17.47 -15.73 4.30
C LEU A 11 -18.54 -15.01 5.14
N ILE A 12 -18.16 -13.89 5.77
CA ILE A 12 -19.08 -13.07 6.56
C ILE A 12 -20.18 -12.49 5.67
N PHE A 13 -19.83 -11.94 4.50
CA PHE A 13 -20.79 -11.35 3.57
C PHE A 13 -21.83 -12.36 3.08
N VAL A 14 -21.40 -13.56 2.69
CA VAL A 14 -22.29 -14.64 2.25
C VAL A 14 -23.19 -15.09 3.39
N PHE A 15 -22.65 -15.26 4.60
CA PHE A 15 -23.41 -15.66 5.78
C PHE A 15 -24.49 -14.64 6.16
N VAL A 16 -24.13 -13.36 6.23
CA VAL A 16 -25.07 -12.26 6.55
C VAL A 16 -26.14 -12.14 5.48
N SER A 17 -25.76 -12.19 4.20
CA SER A 17 -26.71 -12.13 3.08
C SER A 17 -27.68 -13.30 3.10
N TRP A 18 -27.19 -14.51 3.42
CA TRP A 18 -28.04 -15.71 3.55
C TRP A 18 -29.03 -15.59 4.71
N ILE A 19 -28.60 -15.15 5.90
CA ILE A 19 -29.49 -14.91 7.04
C ILE A 19 -30.54 -13.85 6.71
N LEU A 20 -30.14 -12.73 6.10
CA LEU A 20 -31.05 -11.65 5.72
C LEU A 20 -32.09 -12.14 4.71
N GLY A 21 -31.67 -12.87 3.68
CA GLY A 21 -32.58 -13.46 2.70
C GLY A 21 -33.59 -14.42 3.34
N ARG A 22 -33.13 -15.28 4.27
CA ARG A 22 -34.01 -16.19 5.02
C ARG A 22 -34.97 -15.46 5.95
N ALA A 23 -34.52 -14.39 6.60
CA ALA A 23 -35.36 -13.57 7.47
C ALA A 23 -36.48 -12.90 6.68
N LEU A 24 -36.17 -12.27 5.54
CA LEU A 24 -37.15 -11.62 4.67
C LEU A 24 -38.18 -12.62 4.12
N TRP A 25 -37.73 -13.80 3.64
CA TRP A 25 -38.61 -14.85 3.14
C TRP A 25 -39.57 -15.37 4.23
N ASN A 26 -39.07 -15.63 5.44
CA ASN A 26 -39.88 -16.19 6.52
C ASN A 26 -40.83 -15.16 7.16
N PHE A 27 -40.42 -13.89 7.26
CA PHE A 27 -41.29 -12.81 7.75
C PHE A 27 -42.46 -12.52 6.81
N HIS A 28 -42.26 -12.72 5.50
CA HIS A 28 -43.34 -12.59 4.51
C HIS A 28 -44.44 -13.65 4.71
N TYR A 29 -44.10 -14.84 5.24
CA TYR A 29 -45.03 -15.97 5.34
C TYR A 29 -45.65 -16.17 6.75
N LYS A 30 -44.97 -15.76 7.84
CA LYS A 30 -45.49 -15.92 9.21
C LYS A 30 -45.16 -14.73 10.11
N LYS A 31 -46.20 -14.08 10.65
CA LYS A 31 -46.09 -13.06 11.71
C LYS A 31 -45.81 -13.77 13.06
N ILE A 32 -44.55 -14.03 13.38
CA ILE A 32 -44.15 -14.75 14.60
C ILE A 32 -43.82 -13.77 15.75
N GLN A 33 -44.31 -14.12 16.93
CA GLN A 33 -44.10 -13.40 18.19
C GLN A 33 -42.63 -13.45 18.64
N SER A 34 -42.09 -12.30 19.04
CA SER A 34 -40.69 -12.10 19.43
C SER A 34 -40.26 -13.00 20.60
N ARG A 35 -39.26 -13.87 20.38
CA ARG A 35 -38.51 -14.55 21.45
C ARG A 35 -37.30 -13.70 21.84
N LYS A 36 -36.98 -13.66 23.14
CA LYS A 36 -35.81 -12.97 23.71
C LYS A 36 -34.51 -13.46 23.03
N GLY A 37 -33.75 -12.54 22.44
CA GLY A 37 -32.60 -12.77 21.56
C GLY A 37 -31.26 -13.10 22.23
N LEU A 38 -31.24 -13.40 23.53
CA LEU A 38 -30.01 -13.57 24.33
C LEU A 38 -29.06 -14.64 23.76
N PHE A 39 -29.59 -15.71 23.17
CA PHE A 39 -28.80 -16.78 22.56
C PHE A 39 -28.09 -16.34 21.27
N MET A 40 -28.76 -15.57 20.41
CA MET A 40 -28.14 -14.99 19.20
C MET A 40 -27.09 -13.95 19.57
N GLU A 41 -27.35 -13.18 20.63
CA GLU A 41 -26.41 -12.20 21.16
C GLU A 41 -25.13 -12.87 21.68
N LEU A 42 -25.24 -13.99 22.42
CA LEU A 42 -24.11 -14.79 22.85
C LEU A 42 -23.28 -15.34 21.68
N ILE A 43 -23.91 -15.88 20.63
CA ILE A 43 -23.19 -16.41 19.47
C ILE A 43 -22.40 -15.31 18.76
N SER A 44 -23.01 -14.14 18.51
CA SER A 44 -22.33 -13.01 17.88
C SER A 44 -21.14 -12.51 18.70
N ARG A 45 -21.22 -12.61 20.04
CA ARG A 45 -20.20 -12.14 20.97
C ARG A 45 -18.96 -13.03 21.04
N PHE A 46 -19.07 -14.31 20.67
CA PHE A 46 -17.91 -15.22 20.58
C PHE A 46 -17.36 -15.34 19.15
N PHE A 47 -18.21 -15.28 18.12
CA PHE A 47 -17.76 -15.39 16.73
C PHE A 47 -17.00 -14.16 16.24
N GLY A 48 -17.42 -12.94 16.61
CA GLY A 48 -16.74 -11.70 16.19
C GLY A 48 -15.27 -11.62 16.63
N PRO A 49 -14.96 -11.79 17.93
CA PRO A 49 -13.58 -11.73 18.42
C PRO A 49 -12.67 -12.82 17.86
N PHE A 50 -13.20 -14.01 17.56
CA PHE A 50 -12.41 -15.11 17.00
C PHE A 50 -11.74 -14.76 15.67
N PHE A 51 -12.46 -14.09 14.76
CA PHE A 51 -11.91 -13.64 13.46
C PHE A 51 -10.90 -12.50 13.60
N LEU A 52 -11.05 -11.64 14.60
CA LEU A 52 -10.09 -10.57 14.87
C LEU A 52 -8.76 -11.11 15.39
N VAL A 53 -8.81 -12.09 16.30
CA VAL A 53 -7.61 -12.72 16.88
C VAL A 53 -6.82 -13.50 15.83
N SER A 54 -7.47 -14.20 14.90
CA SER A 54 -6.78 -14.91 13.82
C SER A 54 -6.05 -13.97 12.86
N SER A 55 -6.62 -12.80 12.56
CA SER A 55 -6.03 -11.79 11.67
C SER A 55 -4.78 -11.13 12.29
N LEU A 56 -4.81 -10.86 13.60
CA LEU A 56 -3.70 -10.27 14.35
C LEU A 56 -2.45 -11.16 14.39
N CYS A 57 -2.63 -12.48 14.43
CA CYS A 57 -1.52 -13.44 14.51
C CYS A 57 -0.66 -13.45 13.22
N SER A 58 -1.29 -13.31 12.06
CA SER A 58 -0.58 -13.27 10.76
C SER A 58 0.21 -11.98 10.53
N LEU A 59 -0.23 -10.85 11.10
CA LEU A 59 0.44 -9.55 10.99
C LEU A 59 1.75 -9.49 11.80
N LEU A 60 1.75 -10.09 13.00
CA LEU A 60 2.93 -10.13 13.87
C LEU A 60 4.08 -10.95 13.27
N TYR A 61 3.76 -12.02 12.52
CA TYR A 61 4.77 -12.90 11.94
C TYR A 61 5.57 -12.24 10.80
N HIS A 62 4.96 -11.31 10.05
CA HIS A 62 5.62 -10.66 8.91
C HIS A 62 6.54 -9.50 9.32
N HIS A 63 6.27 -8.82 10.44
CA HIS A 63 7.08 -7.71 10.93
C HIS A 63 8.37 -8.14 11.64
N LEU A 64 8.51 -9.41 12.03
CA LEU A 64 9.65 -9.93 12.81
C LEU A 64 10.89 -10.29 11.98
N VAL A 65 10.85 -10.13 10.65
CA VAL A 65 12.04 -10.26 9.80
C VAL A 65 12.82 -8.95 9.85
N CYS A 66 13.54 -8.74 10.96
CA CYS A 66 14.47 -7.63 11.13
C CYS A 66 15.62 -7.74 10.14
N TYR A 67 15.69 -6.80 9.20
CA TYR A 67 16.83 -6.61 8.30
C TYR A 67 18.05 -6.16 9.09
N THR A 68 19.11 -6.96 9.09
CA THR A 68 20.44 -6.53 9.49
C THR A 68 21.02 -5.61 8.41
N GLN A 69 21.39 -4.38 8.77
CA GLN A 69 21.86 -3.37 7.82
C GLN A 69 23.37 -3.21 7.88
N TRP A 70 24.00 -3.29 6.71
CA TRP A 70 25.37 -2.84 6.47
C TRP A 70 25.29 -1.49 5.76
N THR A 71 25.85 -0.44 6.35
CA THR A 71 25.97 0.88 5.71
C THR A 71 27.33 0.97 5.04
N SER A 72 27.37 1.06 3.71
CA SER A 72 28.51 1.60 2.98
C SER A 72 28.26 3.08 2.75
N PHE A 73 29.00 3.95 3.44
CA PHE A 73 29.06 5.37 3.15
C PHE A 73 30.00 5.57 1.96
N ASP A 74 29.53 6.19 0.89
CA ASP A 74 30.39 6.76 -0.14
C ASP A 74 29.92 8.19 -0.46
N GLU A 75 30.89 9.09 -0.62
CA GLU A 75 30.81 10.53 -0.32
C GLU A 75 30.47 11.45 -1.51
N GLN A 76 29.42 11.18 -2.29
CA GLN A 76 28.92 12.17 -3.27
C GLN A 76 27.40 12.28 -3.26
N SER A 77 26.88 13.44 -2.85
CA SER A 77 25.44 13.73 -2.87
C SER A 77 25.02 14.16 -4.28
N ILE A 78 24.19 13.34 -4.92
CA ILE A 78 23.55 13.66 -6.21
C ILE A 78 22.19 14.32 -5.92
N THR A 79 21.89 15.42 -6.59
CA THR A 79 20.61 16.14 -6.46
C THR A 79 20.02 16.36 -7.84
N PHE A 80 18.75 16.03 -8.01
CA PHE A 80 18.02 16.25 -9.26
C PHE A 80 16.53 16.49 -8.97
N GLU A 81 15.84 17.07 -9.95
CA GLU A 81 14.40 17.25 -9.95
C GLU A 81 13.77 16.27 -10.95
N SER A 82 12.56 15.82 -10.66
CA SER A 82 11.83 14.85 -11.48
C SER A 82 10.45 15.42 -11.80
N TYR A 83 10.20 15.66 -13.08
CA TYR A 83 8.94 16.19 -13.59
C TYR A 83 8.31 15.21 -14.59
N THR A 84 6.98 15.26 -14.68
CA THR A 84 6.20 14.47 -15.64
C THR A 84 6.49 14.89 -17.06
N ILE A 85 6.66 13.92 -17.96
CA ILE A 85 6.79 14.19 -19.39
C ILE A 85 5.42 14.61 -19.97
N PRO A 86 5.30 15.76 -20.65
CA PRO A 86 4.07 16.18 -21.33
C PRO A 86 3.63 15.19 -22.41
N GLU A 87 2.33 15.11 -22.69
CA GLU A 87 1.79 14.13 -23.65
C GLU A 87 2.34 14.31 -25.07
N ASP A 88 2.65 15.55 -25.46
CA ASP A 88 3.21 15.89 -26.78
C ASP A 88 4.65 15.37 -26.96
N ASP A 89 5.37 15.13 -25.86
CA ASP A 89 6.78 14.72 -25.83
C ASP A 89 6.95 13.22 -25.52
N LEU A 90 5.84 12.47 -25.33
CA LEU A 90 5.89 11.04 -25.04
C LEU A 90 6.32 10.22 -26.27
N GLU A 91 7.26 9.30 -26.06
CA GLU A 91 7.66 8.33 -27.08
C GLU A 91 6.66 7.17 -27.20
N LEU A 92 6.66 6.51 -28.37
CA LEU A 92 5.78 5.36 -28.61
C LEU A 92 6.07 4.23 -27.60
N GLY A 93 5.07 3.87 -26.80
CA GLY A 93 5.16 2.82 -25.78
C GLY A 93 5.33 3.33 -24.35
N GLN A 94 5.54 4.63 -24.16
CA GLN A 94 5.58 5.26 -22.85
C GLN A 94 4.18 5.44 -22.24
N SER A 95 4.12 5.46 -20.90
CA SER A 95 2.85 5.60 -20.17
C SER A 95 2.51 7.05 -19.87
N ARG A 96 1.34 7.48 -20.35
CA ARG A 96 0.75 8.81 -20.09
C ARG A 96 0.61 9.06 -18.58
N LEU A 97 1.04 10.23 -18.11
CA LEU A 97 1.01 10.67 -16.69
C LEU A 97 1.86 9.87 -15.70
N LEU A 98 2.64 8.89 -16.17
CA LEU A 98 3.48 8.05 -15.31
C LEU A 98 4.97 8.20 -15.62
N GLU A 99 5.36 8.57 -16.83
CA GLU A 99 6.76 8.84 -17.14
C GLU A 99 7.25 10.16 -16.56
N VAL A 100 8.52 10.15 -16.20
CA VAL A 100 9.27 11.32 -15.71
C VAL A 100 10.57 11.47 -16.47
N GLU A 101 11.07 12.70 -16.52
CA GLU A 101 12.37 13.02 -17.13
C GLU A 101 13.52 12.30 -16.42
N ASN A 102 13.59 12.44 -15.09
CA ASN A 102 14.65 11.86 -14.26
C ASN A 102 14.08 10.80 -13.32
N LYS A 103 14.50 9.54 -13.51
CA LYS A 103 14.05 8.39 -12.71
C LYS A 103 14.93 8.23 -11.48
N VAL A 104 14.36 7.73 -10.40
CA VAL A 104 15.12 7.35 -9.20
C VAL A 104 15.75 5.98 -9.45
N VAL A 105 17.06 5.95 -9.70
CA VAL A 105 17.80 4.70 -9.95
C VAL A 105 18.31 4.12 -8.64
N LEU A 106 18.03 2.85 -8.39
CA LEU A 106 18.30 2.14 -7.16
C LEU A 106 19.01 0.82 -7.41
N LEU A 107 19.79 0.37 -6.43
CA LEU A 107 20.45 -0.92 -6.47
C LEU A 107 19.48 -2.05 -6.07
N ALA A 108 19.20 -2.97 -7.01
CA ALA A 108 18.40 -4.15 -6.74
C ALA A 108 19.08 -5.09 -5.72
N LYS A 109 18.27 -5.85 -4.98
CA LYS A 109 18.66 -6.85 -3.97
C LYS A 109 19.49 -6.26 -2.81
N SER A 110 19.38 -4.96 -2.59
CA SER A 110 20.03 -4.27 -1.48
C SER A 110 18.99 -3.51 -0.64
N PRO A 111 19.13 -3.47 0.70
CA PRO A 111 18.24 -2.69 1.55
C PRO A 111 18.55 -1.21 1.39
N ILE A 112 17.55 -0.43 1.00
CA ILE A 112 17.66 1.01 0.78
C ILE A 112 16.80 1.72 1.82
N ARG A 113 17.35 2.80 2.39
CA ARG A 113 16.67 3.66 3.35
C ARG A 113 16.33 4.97 2.65
N PHE A 114 15.05 5.29 2.59
CA PHE A 114 14.55 6.58 2.16
C PHE A 114 14.28 7.46 3.36
N ILE A 115 14.69 8.73 3.27
CA ILE A 115 14.30 9.79 4.19
C ILE A 115 13.56 10.82 3.36
N VAL A 116 12.29 11.06 3.68
CA VAL A 116 11.39 11.91 2.91
C VAL A 116 10.85 13.05 3.77
N THR A 117 10.77 14.24 3.18
CA THR A 117 10.17 15.45 3.76
C THR A 117 9.63 16.32 2.63
N SER A 118 8.65 17.17 2.95
CA SER A 118 8.11 18.14 2.00
C SER A 118 8.74 19.52 2.24
N GLY A 119 8.84 20.31 1.17
CA GLY A 119 9.22 21.72 1.22
C GLY A 119 8.03 22.69 1.31
N ASP A 120 6.81 22.22 1.04
CA ASP A 120 5.62 23.07 0.91
C ASP A 120 4.39 22.53 1.68
N VAL A 121 3.64 21.61 1.09
CA VAL A 121 2.39 21.02 1.59
C VAL A 121 2.59 19.52 1.80
N PRO A 122 1.68 18.81 2.50
CA PRO A 122 1.75 17.37 2.59
C PRO A 122 1.67 16.71 1.21
N HIS A 123 2.55 15.73 0.97
CA HIS A 123 2.49 14.80 -0.15
C HIS A 123 2.56 13.37 0.40
N SER A 124 2.51 12.36 -0.46
CA SER A 124 2.83 10.98 -0.09
C SER A 124 3.78 10.40 -1.11
N TRP A 125 4.85 9.78 -0.63
CA TRP A 125 5.77 9.03 -1.45
C TRP A 125 5.42 7.56 -1.32
N ASP A 126 4.98 6.97 -2.42
CA ASP A 126 4.54 5.59 -2.46
C ASP A 126 5.05 4.89 -3.71
N VAL A 127 5.22 3.58 -3.60
CA VAL A 127 5.49 2.66 -4.71
C VAL A 127 4.70 1.37 -4.43
N PRO A 128 3.45 1.26 -4.91
CA PRO A 128 2.52 0.18 -4.56
C PRO A 128 3.06 -1.21 -4.86
N SER A 129 3.77 -1.38 -5.97
CA SER A 129 4.41 -2.64 -6.37
C SER A 129 5.50 -3.12 -5.39
N LEU A 130 6.07 -2.19 -4.62
CA LEU A 130 7.04 -2.47 -3.56
C LEU A 130 6.38 -2.50 -2.17
N GLY A 131 5.07 -2.25 -2.09
CA GLY A 131 4.30 -2.28 -0.84
C GLY A 131 4.65 -1.13 0.12
N VAL A 132 5.15 -0.01 -0.39
CA VAL A 132 5.63 1.11 0.42
C VAL A 132 4.77 2.33 0.17
N LYS A 133 4.34 2.98 1.26
CA LYS A 133 3.69 4.29 1.27
C LYS A 133 4.18 5.04 2.49
N CYS A 134 4.63 6.28 2.31
CA CYS A 134 5.14 7.11 3.38
C CYS A 134 4.75 8.57 3.15
N ASP A 135 4.04 9.16 4.10
CA ASP A 135 3.63 10.55 3.98
C ASP A 135 4.83 11.49 4.11
N VAL A 136 4.81 12.53 3.30
CA VAL A 136 5.89 13.49 3.13
C VAL A 136 5.37 14.81 3.69
N VAL A 137 5.70 15.08 4.96
CA VAL A 137 5.10 16.16 5.73
C VAL A 137 6.11 17.28 5.95
N PRO A 138 5.76 18.56 5.72
CA PRO A 138 6.66 19.67 5.98
C PRO A 138 7.15 19.68 7.44
N GLY A 139 8.46 19.87 7.64
CA GLY A 139 9.06 19.93 8.97
C GLY A 139 9.21 18.57 9.68
N ARG A 140 8.92 17.45 9.00
CA ARG A 140 9.10 16.10 9.55
C ARG A 140 9.88 15.21 8.57
N LEU A 141 10.99 14.64 9.05
CA LEU A 141 11.75 13.63 8.33
C LEU A 141 11.15 12.25 8.63
N ASN A 142 10.40 11.71 7.69
CA ASN A 142 9.93 10.35 7.76
C ASN A 142 10.93 9.40 7.08
N GLN A 143 11.03 8.19 7.62
CA GLN A 143 11.96 7.20 7.12
C GLN A 143 11.22 5.92 6.73
N THR A 144 11.54 5.38 5.56
CA THR A 144 11.04 4.08 5.11
C THR A 144 12.17 3.24 4.55
N TYR A 145 11.99 1.92 4.56
CA TYR A 145 12.96 0.97 4.04
C TYR A 145 12.32 0.16 2.93
N ILE A 146 13.07 -0.03 1.86
CA ILE A 146 12.65 -0.88 0.75
C ILE A 146 13.74 -1.90 0.45
N LEU A 147 13.31 -3.10 0.05
CA LEU A 147 14.17 -4.11 -0.55
C LEU A 147 13.55 -4.50 -1.88
N VAL A 148 14.18 -4.04 -2.97
CA VAL A 148 13.71 -4.35 -4.32
C VAL A 148 14.31 -5.68 -4.76
N GLN A 149 13.50 -6.72 -4.92
CA GLN A 149 13.99 -8.05 -5.27
C GLN A 149 14.19 -8.23 -6.79
N PRO A 150 13.14 -8.07 -7.64
CA PRO A 150 13.34 -8.10 -9.09
C PRO A 150 13.94 -6.78 -9.58
N GLU A 151 14.71 -6.86 -10.66
CA GLU A 151 15.16 -5.68 -11.40
C GLU A 151 14.01 -5.20 -12.30
N GLY A 152 13.91 -3.91 -12.56
CA GLY A 152 12.85 -3.33 -13.40
C GLY A 152 12.43 -1.93 -13.01
N VAL A 153 11.39 -1.43 -13.69
CA VAL A 153 10.83 -0.09 -13.49
C VAL A 153 9.52 -0.19 -12.73
N TYR A 154 9.37 0.65 -11.71
CA TYR A 154 8.20 0.74 -10.85
C TYR A 154 7.63 2.15 -10.93
N TYR A 155 6.32 2.22 -11.13
CA TYR A 155 5.60 3.47 -11.27
C TYR A 155 4.74 3.72 -10.04
N SER A 156 4.56 5.00 -9.74
CA SER A 156 3.64 5.45 -8.73
C SER A 156 3.18 6.89 -8.96
N GLN A 157 2.24 7.33 -8.14
CA GLN A 157 1.72 8.69 -8.11
C GLN A 157 1.56 9.15 -6.67
N CYS A 158 1.58 10.46 -6.44
CA CYS A 158 1.31 11.01 -5.11
C CYS A 158 -0.03 10.51 -4.57
N SER A 159 -0.01 9.92 -3.37
CA SER A 159 -1.21 9.40 -2.69
C SER A 159 -1.77 10.30 -1.57
N GLU A 160 -1.41 11.59 -1.54
CA GLU A 160 -1.95 12.61 -0.62
C GLU A 160 -2.29 13.89 -1.38
N ILE A 161 -3.48 14.45 -1.16
CA ILE A 161 -3.96 15.61 -1.91
C ILE A 161 -3.09 16.84 -1.64
N CYS A 162 -2.41 17.33 -2.68
CA CYS A 162 -1.39 18.39 -2.56
C CYS A 162 -1.64 19.61 -3.47
N GLY A 163 -2.85 19.74 -4.05
CA GLY A 163 -3.26 20.88 -4.85
C GLY A 163 -3.63 20.52 -6.29
N THR A 164 -3.62 21.53 -7.18
CA THR A 164 -4.12 21.40 -8.56
C THR A 164 -3.35 20.36 -9.38
N TYR A 165 -2.04 20.24 -9.16
CA TYR A 165 -1.18 19.31 -9.90
C TYR A 165 -1.00 17.95 -9.21
N HIS A 166 -1.83 17.62 -8.22
CA HIS A 166 -1.73 16.39 -7.44
C HIS A 166 -1.67 15.11 -8.30
N ALA A 167 -2.47 15.05 -9.38
CA ALA A 167 -2.49 13.90 -10.29
C ALA A 167 -1.31 13.86 -11.30
N PHE A 168 -0.48 14.90 -11.33
CA PHE A 168 0.55 15.14 -12.36
C PHE A 168 1.96 15.16 -11.77
N MET A 169 2.17 14.44 -10.66
CA MET A 169 3.48 14.24 -10.02
C MET A 169 3.74 12.75 -9.76
N PRO A 170 4.00 11.97 -10.82
CA PRO A 170 4.34 10.57 -10.71
C PRO A 170 5.75 10.38 -10.14
N ILE A 171 5.99 9.17 -9.66
CA ILE A 171 7.28 8.72 -9.13
C ILE A 171 7.66 7.51 -9.96
N VAL A 172 8.87 7.52 -10.54
CA VAL A 172 9.42 6.36 -11.25
C VAL A 172 10.70 5.93 -10.58
N VAL A 173 10.72 4.66 -10.19
CA VAL A 173 11.86 4.00 -9.56
C VAL A 173 12.37 2.91 -10.49
N GLU A 174 13.64 2.95 -10.84
CA GLU A 174 14.30 1.91 -11.63
C GLU A 174 15.28 1.14 -10.75
N ALA A 175 15.10 -0.17 -10.63
CA ALA A 175 16.01 -1.05 -9.91
C ALA A 175 16.96 -1.75 -10.87
N VAL A 176 18.25 -1.44 -10.76
CA VAL A 176 19.31 -1.96 -11.62
C VAL A 176 20.27 -2.86 -10.83
N PRO A 177 20.94 -3.83 -11.49
CA PRO A 177 21.99 -4.62 -10.84
C PRO A 177 23.23 -3.76 -10.59
N ARG A 178 24.07 -4.20 -9.64
CA ARG A 178 25.27 -3.48 -9.18
C ARG A 178 26.21 -3.01 -10.29
N LYS A 179 26.26 -3.75 -11.41
CA LYS A 179 27.12 -3.42 -12.56
C LYS A 179 26.77 -2.06 -13.18
N TYR A 180 25.50 -1.66 -13.15
CA TYR A 180 25.01 -0.41 -13.74
C TYR A 180 24.73 0.68 -12.71
N TYR A 181 24.90 0.38 -11.42
CA TYR A 181 24.68 1.34 -10.34
C TYR A 181 25.98 2.11 -10.08
N GLY A 182 26.00 3.41 -10.42
CA GLY A 182 27.15 4.31 -10.21
C GLY A 182 28.09 4.48 -11.41
N SER A 183 27.72 3.96 -12.58
CA SER A 183 28.32 4.31 -13.88
C SER A 183 27.64 5.54 -14.49
#